data_AF-A0A6U6LUI3-F1
#
_entry.id   AF-A0A6U6LUI3-F1
#
_cell.length_a   1.000
_cell.length_b   1.000
_cell.length_c   1.000
_cell.angle_alpha   90.00
_cell.angle_beta   90.00
_cell.angle_gamma   90.00
#
_symmetry.space_group_name_H-M   'P 1'
#
loop_
_entity.id
_entity.type
_entity.pdbx_description
1 polymer ?
#
loop_
_entity_poly.entity_id
_entity_poly.type
_entity_poly.pdbx_seq_one_letter_code
_entity_poly.pdbx_strand_id
1 'polypeptide(L)'
;DNVVLAQYSEFARTLVPNGGAGTDHAWGGNHFILGGALEGGHVIGNYPSELRRGLGLVLDDSRGRLVPDTPFDADWHGIAQWFGVDPADLPDVIPNMDNFVNVPGALFEMADLFGS
;
A
#
# COMPACT_ATOMS: atom_id res chain seq x y z
N ASP A 1 -9.64 -16.49 15.26
CA ASP A 1 -10.68 -15.72 14.55
C ASP A 1 -10.26 -15.54 13.11
N ASN A 2 -11.12 -15.90 12.16
CA ASN A 2 -10.80 -15.83 10.73
C ASN A 2 -11.42 -14.56 10.12
N VAL A 3 -10.92 -13.39 10.54
CA VAL A 3 -11.40 -12.09 10.07
C VAL A 3 -10.21 -11.20 9.80
N VAL A 4 -10.26 -10.47 8.69
CA VAL A 4 -9.40 -9.34 8.36
C VAL A 4 -10.28 -8.12 8.06
N LEU A 5 -9.91 -6.97 8.60
CA LEU A 5 -10.45 -5.66 8.28
C LEU A 5 -9.33 -4.87 7.64
N ALA A 6 -9.57 -4.39 6.42
CA ALA A 6 -8.60 -3.59 5.68
C ALA A 6 -9.11 -2.16 5.51
N GLN A 7 -8.27 -1.19 5.86
CA GLN A 7 -8.59 0.24 5.78
C GLN A 7 -7.98 0.85 4.52
N TYR A 8 -8.83 1.49 3.73
CA TYR A 8 -8.42 2.21 2.53
C TYR A 8 -8.80 3.68 2.60
N SER A 9 -7.96 4.51 2.01
CA SER A 9 -8.16 5.94 1.85
C SER A 9 -7.44 6.36 0.58
N GLU A 10 -8.13 7.06 -0.31
CA GLU A 10 -7.53 7.76 -1.45
C GLU A 10 -6.95 9.13 -1.07
N PHE A 11 -7.03 9.51 0.21
CA PHE A 11 -6.69 10.84 0.71
C PHE A 11 -5.39 10.86 1.51
N ALA A 12 -4.28 10.54 0.85
CA ALA A 12 -2.95 10.81 1.38
C ALA A 12 -2.68 12.32 1.49
N ARG A 13 -1.64 12.72 2.24
CA ARG A 13 -1.37 14.14 2.55
C ARG A 13 -0.01 14.61 2.03
N THR A 14 0.01 15.84 1.52
CA THR A 14 1.23 16.53 1.08
C THR A 14 2.17 16.83 2.26
N LEU A 15 3.48 16.72 2.08
CA LEU A 15 4.47 17.04 3.12
C LEU A 15 4.60 18.54 3.38
N VAL A 16 4.30 19.39 2.38
CA VAL A 16 4.37 20.85 2.51
C VAL A 16 2.99 21.43 2.89
N PRO A 17 2.88 22.28 3.91
CA PRO A 17 1.62 22.91 4.28
C PRO A 17 0.98 23.72 3.15
N ASN A 18 -0.34 23.77 3.09
CA ASN A 18 -1.08 24.64 2.18
C ASN A 18 -1.17 26.08 2.73
N GLY A 19 -1.80 26.98 1.97
CA GLY A 19 -1.91 28.40 2.35
C GLY A 19 -2.67 28.67 3.66
N GLY A 20 -3.46 27.69 4.14
CA GLY A 20 -4.18 27.75 5.41
C GLY A 20 -3.48 27.01 6.55
N ALA A 21 -2.19 26.68 6.41
CA ALA A 21 -1.41 25.84 7.34
C ALA A 21 -1.93 24.40 7.53
N GLY A 22 -2.80 23.92 6.63
CA GLY A 22 -3.23 22.52 6.55
C GLY A 22 -2.40 21.70 5.56
N THR A 23 -2.94 20.56 5.12
CA THR A 23 -2.35 19.71 4.07
C THR A 23 -3.34 19.49 2.93
N ASP A 24 -2.84 19.20 1.73
CA ASP A 24 -3.68 18.87 0.56
C ASP A 24 -3.64 17.38 0.25
N HIS A 25 -4.39 16.97 -0.77
CA HIS A 25 -4.41 15.60 -1.29
C HIS A 25 -3.07 15.21 -1.93
N ALA A 26 -2.64 13.98 -1.68
CA ALA A 26 -1.45 13.34 -2.25
C ALA A 26 -1.76 11.88 -2.60
N TRP A 27 -0.73 11.10 -2.93
CA TRP A 27 -0.88 9.72 -3.40
C TRP A 27 -0.35 8.69 -2.39
N GLY A 28 0.87 8.89 -1.88
CA GLY A 28 1.50 7.99 -0.92
C GLY A 28 1.10 8.23 0.53
N GLY A 29 0.69 7.18 1.21
CA GLY A 29 0.28 7.18 2.61
C GLY A 29 0.44 5.82 3.26
N ASN A 30 0.08 5.74 4.54
CA ASN A 30 0.08 4.49 5.28
C ASN A 30 -1.34 3.90 5.28
N HIS A 31 -1.41 2.60 5.09
CA HIS A 31 -2.63 1.80 5.25
C HIS A 31 -2.43 0.85 6.43
N PHE A 32 -3.53 0.37 7.00
CA PHE A 32 -3.47 -0.66 8.01
C PHE A 32 -4.55 -1.71 7.80
N ILE A 33 -4.19 -2.95 8.09
CA ILE A 33 -5.09 -4.09 8.16
C ILE A 33 -5.03 -4.66 9.58
N LEU A 34 -6.15 -5.14 10.09
CA LEU A 34 -6.25 -5.70 11.44
C LEU A 34 -7.23 -6.86 11.49
N GLY A 35 -6.99 -7.84 12.35
CA GLY A 35 -7.79 -9.05 12.38
C GLY A 35 -7.11 -10.18 13.09
N GLY A 36 -7.88 -11.14 13.61
CA GLY A 36 -7.35 -12.28 14.35
C GLY A 36 -6.69 -13.35 13.48
N ALA A 37 -6.79 -13.23 12.16
CA ALA A 37 -6.14 -14.13 11.20
C ALA A 37 -4.74 -13.65 10.80
N LEU A 38 -4.45 -12.36 10.98
CA LEU A 38 -3.20 -11.77 10.51
C LEU A 38 -2.03 -12.19 11.40
N GLU A 39 -0.86 -12.34 10.79
CA GLU A 39 0.42 -12.25 11.49
C GLU A 39 0.66 -10.76 11.79
N GLY A 40 0.00 -10.27 12.85
CA GLY A 40 0.03 -8.86 13.23
C GLY A 40 1.33 -8.42 13.91
N GLY A 41 1.55 -7.11 14.02
CA GLY A 41 2.74 -6.54 14.67
C GLY A 41 3.89 -6.21 13.71
N HIS A 42 3.63 -6.31 12.40
CA HIS A 42 4.60 -6.04 11.35
C HIS A 42 4.25 -4.74 10.62
N VAL A 43 5.29 -4.05 10.13
CA VAL A 43 5.17 -3.02 9.11
C VAL A 43 5.68 -3.63 7.81
N ILE A 44 4.83 -3.62 6.78
CA ILE A 44 5.13 -4.17 5.47
C ILE A 44 5.21 -3.02 4.47
N GLY A 45 6.10 -3.12 3.49
CA GLY A 45 6.46 -2.03 2.59
C GLY A 45 7.60 -1.17 3.12
N ASN A 46 7.89 -0.07 2.43
CA ASN A 46 9.03 0.78 2.73
C ASN A 46 8.60 2.14 3.24
N TYR A 47 9.21 2.57 4.35
CA TYR A 47 9.14 3.97 4.74
C TYR A 47 10.23 4.77 4.00
N PRO A 48 9.93 5.97 3.47
CA PRO A 48 10.94 6.77 2.80
C PRO A 48 12.11 7.09 3.72
N SER A 49 13.33 6.82 3.27
CA SER A 49 14.55 7.21 4.01
C SER A 49 14.77 8.72 4.04
N GLU A 50 14.18 9.44 3.09
CA GLU A 50 14.29 10.89 2.92
C GLU A 50 12.92 11.50 2.67
N LEU A 51 12.66 12.65 3.31
CA LEU A 51 11.41 13.43 3.14
C LEU A 51 11.65 14.76 2.41
N ARG A 52 12.87 14.99 1.93
CA ARG A 52 13.21 16.18 1.16
C ARG A 52 12.68 16.04 -0.27
N ARG A 53 12.06 17.10 -0.78
CA ARG A 53 11.56 17.15 -2.16
C ARG A 53 12.66 16.84 -3.17
N GLY A 54 12.30 16.08 -4.20
CA GLY A 54 13.20 15.64 -5.27
C GLY A 54 14.16 14.52 -4.87
N LEU A 55 14.06 13.99 -3.65
CA LEU A 55 14.81 12.83 -3.18
C LEU A 55 13.88 11.66 -2.88
N GLY A 56 14.35 10.45 -3.18
CA GLY A 56 13.62 9.22 -2.91
C GLY A 56 12.23 9.21 -3.55
N LEU A 57 11.21 8.94 -2.73
CA LEU A 57 9.81 8.86 -3.16
C LEU A 57 9.10 10.22 -3.17
N VAL A 58 9.78 11.31 -2.81
CA VAL A 58 9.15 12.64 -2.72
C VAL A 58 9.37 13.41 -4.02
N LEU A 59 8.28 13.73 -4.70
CA LEU A 59 8.31 14.52 -5.93
C LEU A 59 8.96 15.90 -5.70
N ASP A 60 9.73 16.35 -6.70
CA ASP A 60 10.21 17.74 -6.76
C ASP A 60 9.11 18.68 -7.26
N ASP A 61 8.03 18.77 -6.50
CA ASP A 61 6.94 19.71 -6.76
C ASP A 61 6.77 20.72 -5.62
N SER A 62 5.83 21.65 -5.76
CA SER A 62 5.61 22.68 -4.73
C SER A 62 4.99 22.11 -3.44
N ARG A 63 4.51 20.87 -3.45
CA ARG A 63 3.71 20.26 -2.37
C ARG A 63 4.43 19.13 -1.63
N GLY A 64 5.53 18.60 -2.17
CA GLY A 64 6.22 17.43 -1.62
C GLY A 64 5.31 16.21 -1.58
N ARG A 65 4.65 15.89 -2.70
CA ARG A 65 3.83 14.67 -2.80
C ARG A 65 4.73 13.43 -2.77
N LEU A 66 4.36 12.45 -1.95
CA LEU A 66 4.99 11.14 -1.91
C LEU A 66 4.36 10.23 -2.98
N VAL A 67 5.17 9.52 -3.74
CA VAL A 67 4.75 8.49 -4.70
C VAL A 67 4.85 7.12 -4.00
N PRO A 68 3.77 6.35 -3.90
CA PRO A 68 3.85 4.97 -3.41
C PRO A 68 4.82 4.15 -4.26
N ASP A 69 5.63 3.30 -3.62
CA ASP A 69 6.42 2.28 -4.32
C ASP A 69 5.66 0.95 -4.50
N THR A 70 4.52 0.80 -3.81
CA THR A 70 3.58 -0.30 -3.96
C THR A 70 2.25 0.16 -4.59
N PRO A 71 1.60 -0.69 -5.41
CA PRO A 71 0.24 -0.45 -5.90
C PRO A 71 -0.79 -0.47 -4.78
N PHE A 72 -1.95 0.13 -5.06
CA PHE A 72 -3.15 0.03 -4.22
C PHE A 72 -3.59 -1.43 -4.00
N ASP A 73 -3.30 -2.30 -4.98
CA ASP A 73 -3.65 -3.72 -5.01
C ASP A 73 -2.74 -4.61 -4.13
N ALA A 74 -1.69 -4.04 -3.51
CA ALA A 74 -0.63 -4.80 -2.86
C ALA A 74 -1.12 -5.74 -1.75
N ASP A 75 -1.94 -5.24 -0.81
CA ASP A 75 -2.48 -6.04 0.30
C ASP A 75 -3.67 -6.90 -0.15
N TRP A 76 -4.46 -6.43 -1.10
CA TRP A 76 -5.56 -7.18 -1.70
C TRP A 76 -5.11 -8.47 -2.37
N HIS A 77 -3.91 -8.51 -2.96
CA HIS A 77 -3.35 -9.74 -3.54
C HIS A 77 -3.24 -10.85 -2.49
N GLY A 78 -2.58 -10.60 -1.36
CA GLY A 78 -2.45 -11.56 -0.27
C GLY A 78 -3.79 -11.88 0.41
N ILE A 79 -4.68 -10.91 0.54
CA ILE A 79 -6.04 -11.13 1.07
C ILE A 79 -6.87 -12.02 0.13
N ALA A 80 -6.79 -11.82 -1.19
CA ALA A 80 -7.50 -12.63 -2.18
C ALA A 80 -7.01 -14.09 -2.17
N GLN A 81 -5.70 -14.29 -2.07
CA GLN A 81 -5.12 -15.62 -1.86
C GLN A 81 -5.63 -16.27 -0.56
N TRP A 82 -5.70 -15.50 0.55
CA TRP A 82 -6.23 -15.99 1.83
C TRP A 82 -7.72 -16.36 1.75
N PHE A 83 -8.51 -15.61 0.97
CA PHE A 83 -9.89 -15.96 0.65
C PHE A 83 -10.03 -17.22 -0.22
N GLY A 84 -8.92 -17.75 -0.75
CA GLY A 84 -8.90 -18.96 -1.57
C GLY A 84 -9.26 -18.71 -3.03
N VAL A 85 -9.05 -17.49 -3.55
CA VAL A 85 -9.18 -17.20 -4.98
C VAL A 85 -8.16 -18.04 -5.75
N ASP A 86 -8.61 -18.71 -6.82
CA ASP A 86 -7.72 -19.50 -7.69
C ASP A 86 -6.70 -18.57 -8.37
N PRO A 87 -5.42 -18.95 -8.48
CA PRO A 87 -4.42 -18.15 -9.21
C PRO A 87 -4.85 -17.75 -10.63
N ALA A 88 -5.66 -18.57 -11.30
CA ALA A 88 -6.19 -18.24 -12.63
C ALA A 88 -7.21 -17.09 -12.63
N ASP A 89 -7.89 -16.86 -11.50
CA ASP A 89 -8.91 -15.82 -11.33
C ASP A 89 -8.36 -14.55 -10.66
N LEU A 90 -7.11 -14.57 -10.17
CA LEU A 90 -6.48 -13.40 -9.54
C LEU A 90 -6.49 -12.15 -10.44
N PRO A 91 -6.23 -12.23 -11.76
CA PRO A 91 -6.30 -11.05 -12.63
C PRO A 91 -7.70 -10.42 -12.72
N ASP A 92 -8.78 -11.18 -12.46
CA ASP A 92 -10.13 -10.62 -12.46
C ASP A 92 -10.45 -9.87 -11.16
N VAL A 93 -9.86 -10.31 -10.03
CA VAL A 93 -10.07 -9.69 -8.71
C VAL A 93 -9.07 -8.56 -8.46
N ILE A 94 -7.87 -8.67 -9.00
CA ILE A 94 -6.74 -7.74 -8.85
C ILE A 94 -6.32 -7.24 -10.25
N PRO A 95 -7.14 -6.40 -10.90
CA PRO A 95 -7.02 -6.12 -12.34
C PRO A 95 -5.72 -5.42 -12.77
N ASN A 96 -4.98 -4.80 -11.84
CA ASN A 96 -3.71 -4.16 -12.18
C ASN A 96 -2.49 -5.04 -11.86
N MET A 97 -2.65 -6.25 -11.31
CA MET A 97 -1.53 -7.06 -10.81
C MET A 97 -0.45 -7.30 -11.86
N ASP A 98 -0.83 -7.49 -13.13
CA ASP A 98 0.08 -7.75 -14.25
C ASP A 98 1.10 -6.62 -14.47
N ASN A 99 0.80 -5.40 -14.04
CA ASN A 99 1.76 -4.29 -14.10
C ASN A 99 2.87 -4.41 -13.04
N PHE A 100 2.71 -5.27 -12.03
CA PHE A 100 3.53 -5.33 -10.83
C PHE A 100 4.11 -6.72 -10.53
N VAL A 101 3.71 -7.79 -11.23
CA VAL A 101 4.23 -9.16 -11.00
C VAL A 101 5.75 -9.31 -11.11
N ASN A 102 6.42 -8.41 -11.84
CA ASN A 102 7.87 -8.38 -12.01
C ASN A 102 8.56 -7.31 -11.13
N VAL A 103 7.83 -6.64 -10.24
CA VAL A 103 8.33 -5.62 -9.32
C VAL A 103 8.43 -6.23 -7.92
N PRO A 104 9.65 -6.56 -7.43
CA PRO A 104 9.82 -7.19 -6.13
C PRO A 104 9.19 -6.37 -5.00
N GLY A 105 8.35 -7.03 -4.19
CA GLY A 105 7.68 -6.41 -3.03
C GLY A 105 6.51 -5.49 -3.39
N ALA A 106 6.09 -5.41 -4.66
CA ALA A 106 4.92 -4.62 -5.05
C ALA A 106 3.59 -5.29 -4.69
N LEU A 107 3.51 -6.62 -4.79
CA LEU A 107 2.33 -7.37 -4.37
C LEU A 107 2.71 -8.18 -3.13
N PHE A 108 1.89 -8.09 -2.08
CA PHE A 108 2.09 -8.89 -0.87
C PHE A 108 1.46 -10.26 -1.07
N GLU A 109 2.15 -11.30 -0.63
CA GLU A 109 1.66 -12.67 -0.66
C GLU A 109 0.84 -12.96 0.61
N MET A 110 0.02 -14.00 0.57
CA MET A 110 -0.71 -14.50 1.73
C MET A 110 0.22 -14.71 2.93
N ALA A 111 1.41 -15.25 2.68
CA ALA A 111 2.41 -15.50 3.70
C ALA A 111 2.96 -14.23 4.35
N ASP A 112 3.00 -13.10 3.64
CA ASP A 112 3.43 -11.82 4.20
C ASP A 112 2.42 -11.27 5.21
N LEU A 113 1.12 -11.59 5.04
CA LEU A 113 0.03 -11.02 5.82
C LEU A 113 -0.50 -11.97 6.92
N PHE A 114 -0.52 -13.28 6.66
CA PHE A 114 -1.17 -14.30 7.49
C PHE A 114 -0.21 -15.38 8.00
N GLY A 115 1.08 -15.29 7.64
CA GLY A 115 2.10 -16.28 7.97
C GLY A 115 2.01 -17.55 7.12
N SER A 116 2.91 -18.50 7.42
CA SER A 116 3.03 -19.81 6.75
C SER A 116 2.05 -20.86 7.26
#